data_AF-A0AB38BKH5-F1
#
_entry.id   AF-A0AB38BKH5-F1
#
_cell.length_a   1.000
_cell.length_b   1.000
_cell.length_c   1.000
_cell.angle_alpha   90.00
_cell.angle_beta   90.00
_cell.angle_gamma   90.00
#
_symmetry.space_group_name_H-M   'P 1'
#
loop_
_entity.id
_entity.type
_entity.pdbx_description
1 polymer ?
#
loop_
_entity_poly.entity_id
_entity_poly.type
_entity_poly.pdbx_seq_one_letter_code
_entity_poly.pdbx_strand_id
1 'polypeptide(L)'
;MTNNNCIIENRTFTHLTDIQRGKLEQMAKIGTYKQAEMARELGVSQSTVSRELKRGRTRQLDYQHNYYEQYIAASGARVYKENRENSHAR
;
A
#
# COMPACT_ATOMS: atom_id res chain seq x y z
N MET A 1 38.35 -0.40 2.58
CA MET A 1 37.41 -0.24 3.71
C MET A 1 36.08 0.20 3.12
N THR A 2 35.03 -0.62 3.19
CA THR A 2 33.70 -0.30 2.67
C THR A 2 32.96 0.57 3.70
N ASN A 3 32.68 1.82 3.33
CA ASN A 3 31.90 2.74 4.14
C ASN A 3 30.41 2.34 4.08
N ASN A 4 29.99 1.51 5.02
CA ASN A 4 28.59 1.20 5.26
C ASN A 4 27.93 2.41 5.95
N ASN A 5 27.42 3.35 5.16
CA ASN A 5 26.64 4.47 5.69
C ASN A 5 25.22 3.97 6.04
N CYS A 6 25.07 3.30 7.17
CA CYS A 6 23.76 2.94 7.72
C CYS A 6 23.20 4.14 8.48
N ILE A 7 22.58 5.07 7.76
CA ILE A 7 21.75 6.10 8.37
C ILE A 7 20.51 5.40 8.93
N ILE A 8 20.56 4.99 10.19
CA ILE A 8 19.40 4.54 10.96
C ILE A 8 18.63 5.81 11.33
N GLU A 9 18.06 6.51 10.34
CA GLU A 9 17.02 7.48 10.65
C GLU A 9 15.91 6.70 11.34
N ASN A 10 15.45 7.18 12.50
CA ASN A 10 14.36 6.57 13.25
C ASN A 10 13.14 6.46 12.32
N ARG A 11 12.99 5.29 11.69
CA ARG A 11 11.86 5.02 10.81
C ARG A 11 10.64 4.99 11.70
N THR A 12 9.89 6.09 11.73
CA THR A 12 8.52 6.04 12.21
C THR A 12 7.80 5.11 11.26
N PHE A 13 7.51 3.89 11.71
CA PHE A 13 6.64 2.97 11.00
C PHE A 13 5.26 3.62 10.94
N THR A 14 5.04 4.47 9.95
CA THR A 14 3.76 5.12 9.72
C THR A 14 2.93 4.19 8.88
N HIS A 15 1.82 3.78 9.46
CA HIS A 15 0.82 2.97 8.78
C HIS A 15 0.03 3.91 7.87
N LEU A 16 -0.43 3.43 6.72
CA LEU A 16 -1.34 4.24 5.91
C LEU A 16 -2.59 4.54 6.73
N THR A 17 -2.94 5.82 6.78
CA THR A 17 -4.24 6.29 7.24
C THR A 17 -5.30 5.98 6.19
N ASP A 18 -6.58 5.96 6.57
CA ASP A 18 -7.67 5.68 5.62
C ASP A 18 -7.78 6.74 4.54
N ILE A 19 -7.44 8.00 4.85
CA ILE A 19 -7.34 9.09 3.87
C ILE A 19 -6.24 8.80 2.86
N GLN A 20 -5.05 8.36 3.31
CA GLN A 20 -3.96 7.97 2.42
C GLN A 20 -4.33 6.75 1.57
N ARG A 21 -5.07 5.78 2.11
CA ARG A 21 -5.58 4.63 1.34
C ARG A 21 -6.54 5.07 0.23
N GLY A 22 -7.44 6.01 0.50
CA GLY A 22 -8.35 6.57 -0.51
C GLY A 22 -7.60 7.28 -1.63
N LYS A 23 -6.62 8.12 -1.28
CA LYS A 23 -5.73 8.75 -2.28
C LYS A 23 -4.96 7.71 -3.11
N LEU A 24 -4.43 6.68 -2.46
CA LEU A 24 -3.74 5.58 -3.14
C LEU A 24 -4.66 4.84 -4.12
N GLU A 25 -5.92 4.63 -3.74
CA GLU A 25 -6.92 3.99 -4.61
C GLU A 25 -7.21 4.83 -5.85
N GLN A 26 -7.33 6.15 -5.71
CA GLN A 26 -7.47 7.05 -6.87
C GLN A 26 -6.24 6.98 -7.79
N MET A 27 -5.03 7.10 -7.23
CA MET A 27 -3.80 7.00 -8.02
C MET A 27 -3.66 5.64 -8.74
N ALA A 28 -4.03 4.54 -8.07
CA ALA A 28 -4.01 3.21 -8.66
C ALA A 28 -5.05 3.05 -9.78
N LYS A 29 -6.23 3.67 -9.67
CA LYS A 29 -7.25 3.68 -10.73
C LYS A 29 -6.82 4.51 -11.95
N ILE A 30 -6.11 5.62 -11.74
CA ILE A 30 -5.55 6.41 -12.84
C ILE A 30 -4.47 5.62 -13.60
N GLY A 31 -3.68 4.80 -12.90
CA GLY A 31 -2.75 3.85 -13.50
C GLY A 31 -1.46 4.46 -14.07
N THR A 32 -1.27 5.78 -13.98
CA THR A 32 -0.08 6.48 -14.49
C THR A 32 1.08 6.53 -13.50
N TYR A 33 0.79 6.41 -12.21
CA TYR A 33 1.79 6.58 -11.15
C TYR A 33 2.58 5.30 -10.89
N LYS A 34 3.90 5.43 -10.79
CA LYS A 34 4.77 4.36 -10.24
C LYS A 34 4.65 4.32 -8.72
N GLN A 35 4.95 3.17 -8.12
CA GLN A 35 4.89 3.00 -6.65
C GLN A 35 5.74 4.01 -5.88
N ALA A 36 6.90 4.39 -6.41
CA ALA A 36 7.76 5.41 -5.81
C ALA A 36 7.13 6.81 -5.82
N GLU A 37 6.37 7.13 -6.88
CA GLU A 37 5.70 8.43 -7.02
C GLU A 37 4.49 8.51 -6.08
N MET A 38 3.69 7.44 -6.03
CA MET A 38 2.61 7.33 -5.05
C MET A 38 3.13 7.46 -3.61
N ALA A 39 4.29 6.85 -3.32
CA ALA A 39 4.90 6.92 -2.00
C ALA A 39 5.37 8.35 -1.65
N ARG A 40 5.99 9.04 -2.61
CA ARG A 40 6.40 10.45 -2.44
C ARG A 40 5.20 11.36 -2.20
N GLU A 41 4.13 11.19 -2.96
CA GLU A 41 2.87 11.96 -2.82
C GLU A 41 2.21 11.73 -1.46
N LEU A 42 2.22 10.49 -0.97
CA LEU A 42 1.62 10.13 0.33
C LEU A 42 2.52 10.43 1.53
N GLY A 43 3.79 10.78 1.31
CA GLY A 43 4.79 10.96 2.37
C GLY A 43 5.14 9.66 3.10
N VAL A 44 5.11 8.51 2.42
CA VAL A 44 5.41 7.19 2.99
C VAL A 44 6.52 6.48 2.22
N SER A 45 7.03 5.36 2.74
CA SER A 45 8.01 4.56 2.00
C SER A 45 7.36 3.83 0.82
N GLN A 46 8.11 3.64 -0.27
CA GLN A 46 7.69 2.80 -1.41
C GLN A 46 7.25 1.40 -0.95
N SER A 47 7.98 0.84 0.01
CA SER A 47 7.69 -0.49 0.55
C SER A 47 6.33 -0.54 1.27
N THR A 48 5.88 0.57 1.85
CA THR A 48 4.56 0.67 2.48
C THR A 48 3.46 0.63 1.42
N VAL A 49 3.61 1.39 0.33
CA VAL A 49 2.69 1.38 -0.82
C VAL A 49 2.63 0.00 -1.46
N SER A 50 3.78 -0.62 -1.73
CA SER A 50 3.86 -1.95 -2.35
C SER A 50 3.11 -3.02 -1.53
N ARG A 51 3.33 -3.05 -0.20
CA ARG A 51 2.63 -3.98 0.68
C ARG A 51 1.12 -3.71 0.72
N GLU A 52 0.72 -2.45 0.73
CA GLU A 52 -0.70 -2.08 0.74
C GLU A 52 -1.39 -2.51 -0.57
N LEU A 53 -0.80 -2.21 -1.72
CA LEU A 53 -1.32 -2.64 -3.02
C LEU A 53 -1.46 -4.16 -3.08
N LYS A 54 -0.50 -4.92 -2.53
CA LYS A 54 -0.58 -6.38 -2.46
C LYS A 54 -1.74 -6.86 -1.59
N ARG A 55 -2.02 -6.21 -0.46
CA ARG A 55 -3.15 -6.56 0.44
C ARG A 55 -4.50 -6.25 -0.18
N GLY A 56 -4.64 -5.13 -0.87
CA GLY A 56 -5.90 -4.69 -1.48
C GLY A 56 -6.15 -5.17 -2.91
N ARG A 57 -5.21 -5.93 -3.50
CA ARG A 57 -5.33 -6.46 -4.86
C ARG A 57 -6.49 -7.45 -4.93
N THR A 58 -7.55 -7.06 -5.64
CA THR A 58 -8.78 -7.81 -5.73
C THR A 58 -9.11 -8.08 -7.20
N ARG A 59 -9.54 -9.31 -7.50
CA ARG A 59 -10.07 -9.65 -8.84
C ARG A 59 -11.51 -9.18 -8.94
N GLN A 60 -11.81 -8.36 -9.94
CA GLN A 60 -13.13 -7.79 -10.22
C GLN A 60 -13.61 -8.25 -11.59
N LEU A 61 -14.92 -8.14 -11.82
CA LEU A 61 -15.57 -8.44 -13.08
C LEU A 61 -16.14 -7.13 -13.65
N ASP A 62 -15.82 -6.82 -14.90
CA ASP A 62 -16.41 -5.66 -15.56
C ASP A 62 -17.80 -6.00 -16.15
N TYR A 63 -18.48 -4.99 -16.69
CA TYR A 63 -19.78 -5.17 -17.35
C TYR A 63 -19.72 -6.11 -18.57
N GLN A 64 -18.57 -6.16 -19.24
CA GLN A 64 -18.31 -7.01 -20.39
C GLN A 64 -17.90 -8.44 -19.99
N HIS A 65 -17.98 -8.78 -18.69
CA HIS A 65 -17.58 -10.06 -18.11
C HIS A 65 -16.07 -10.38 -18.25
N ASN A 66 -15.22 -9.38 -18.41
CA ASN A 66 -13.78 -9.55 -18.32
C ASN A 66 -13.32 -9.42 -16.87
N TYR A 67 -12.39 -10.30 -16.49
CA TYR A 67 -11.72 -10.22 -15.21
C TYR A 67 -10.56 -9.23 -15.27
N TYR A 68 -10.47 -8.37 -14.25
CA TYR A 68 -9.33 -7.49 -14.08
C TYR A 68 -8.92 -7.42 -12.61
N GLU A 69 -7.66 -7.05 -12.38
CA GLU A 69 -7.15 -6.82 -11.03
C GLU A 69 -7.20 -5.33 -10.71
N GLN A 70 -7.80 -4.99 -9.57
CA GLN A 70 -7.89 -3.63 -9.09
C GLN A 70 -7.51 -3.59 -7.61
N TYR A 71 -6.76 -2.57 -7.23
CA TYR A 71 -6.57 -2.26 -5.82
C TYR A 71 -7.83 -1.58 -5.27
N ILE A 72 -8.36 -2.12 -4.17
CA ILE A 72 -9.50 -1.59 -3.42
C ILE A 72 -9.05 -1.26 -1.99
N ALA A 73 -9.24 -0.01 -1.57
CA ALA A 73 -8.78 0.48 -0.26
C ALA A 73 -9.42 -0.29 0.90
N ALA A 74 -10.74 -0.54 0.82
CA ALA A 74 -11.48 -1.28 1.84
C ALA A 74 -10.95 -2.70 2.03
N SER A 75 -10.64 -3.41 0.93
CA SER A 75 -10.03 -4.74 0.97
C SER A 75 -8.66 -4.71 1.64
N GLY A 76 -7.82 -3.73 1.28
CA GLY A 76 -6.48 -3.56 1.86
C GLY A 76 -6.53 -3.29 3.37
N ALA A 77 -7.42 -2.40 3.80
CA ALA A 77 -7.63 -2.08 5.21
C ALA A 77 -8.12 -3.30 6.02
N ARG A 78 -9.08 -4.07 5.48
CA ARG A 78 -9.59 -5.29 6.13
C ARG A 78 -8.48 -6.32 6.35
N VAL A 79 -7.71 -6.63 5.30
CA VAL A 79 -6.58 -7.58 5.38
C VAL A 79 -5.50 -7.08 6.33
N TYR A 80 -5.23 -5.77 6.35
CA TYR A 80 -4.28 -5.19 7.30
C TYR A 80 -4.75 -5.38 8.76
N LYS A 81 -6.03 -5.13 9.05
CA LYS A 81 -6.62 -5.32 10.39
C LYS A 81 -6.55 -6.79 10.83
N GLU A 82 -6.98 -7.71 9.98
CA GLU A 82 -6.94 -9.15 10.24
C GLU A 82 -5.52 -9.64 10.53
N ASN A 83 -4.54 -9.22 9.72
CA ASN A 83 -3.13 -9.53 9.96
C ASN A 83 -2.60 -8.95 11.27
N ARG A 84 -3.12 -7.78 11.69
CA ARG A 84 -2.71 -7.15 12.95
C ARG A 84 -3.28 -7.87 14.16
N GLU A 85 -4.52 -8.36 14.08
CA GLU A 85 -5.16 -9.17 15.13
C GLU A 85 -4.46 -10.54 15.28
N ASN A 86 -4.04 -11.15 14.17
CA ASN A 86 -3.30 -12.41 14.18
C ASN A 86 -1.81 -12.26 14.56
N SER A 87 -1.30 -11.04 14.59
CA SER A 87 0.07 -10.79 15.05
C SER A 87 0.07 -10.82 16.58
N HIS A 88 0.60 -11.88 17.18
CA HIS A 88 0.70 -12.08 18.64
C HIS A 88 1.61 -11.07 19.37
N ALA A 89 1.85 -9.88 18.82
CA ALA A 89 2.50 -8.79 19.53
C ALA A 89 1.52 -8.24 20.60
N ARG A 90 1.54 -8.87 21.78
CA ARG A 90 1.06 -8.26 23.02
C ARG A 90 2.03 -7.17 23.48
#